data_AF-A0A1A3NQF2-F1
#
_entry.id   AF-A0A1A3NQF2-F1
#
_cell.length_a   1.000
_cell.length_b   1.000
_cell.length_c   1.000
_cell.angle_alpha   90.00
_cell.angle_beta   90.00
_cell.angle_gamma   90.00
#
_symmetry.space_group_name_H-M   'P 1'
#
loop_
_entity.id
_entity.type
_entity.pdbx_description
1 polymer ?
#
loop_
_entity_poly.entity_id
_entity_poly.type
_entity_poly.pdbx_seq_one_letter_code
_entity_poly.pdbx_strand_id
1 'polypeptide(L)' 'MCELEAPDYFRVPKRGKVEILDSEPPEDARDEVERAVEMCPTQALLIKETGD' A
#
# COMPACT_ATOMS: atom_id res chain seq x y z
N MET A 1 3.72 7.08 5.48
CA MET A 1 4.69 6.47 4.53
C MET A 1 4.25 5.04 4.32
N CYS A 2 4.20 4.53 3.09
CA CYS A 2 3.42 3.32 2.78
C CYS A 2 3.80 2.09 3.63
N GLU A 3 5.10 1.82 3.82
CA GLU A 3 5.60 0.74 4.70
C GLU A 3 5.42 1.04 6.20
N LEU A 4 5.33 2.31 6.61
CA LEU A 4 5.05 2.66 8.01
C LEU A 4 3.56 2.50 8.34
N GLU A 5 2.69 2.81 7.39
CA GLU A 5 1.25 2.64 7.57
C GLU A 5 0.87 1.18 7.45
N ALA A 6 1.33 0.48 6.39
CA ALA A 6 0.98 -0.91 6.09
C ALA A 6 2.22 -1.78 5.80
N PRO A 7 3.02 -2.13 6.83
CA PRO A 7 4.29 -2.86 6.67
C PRO A 7 4.10 -4.29 6.15
N ASP A 8 2.94 -4.89 6.40
CA ASP A 8 2.62 -6.25 5.95
C ASP A 8 2.24 -6.29 4.46
N TYR A 9 1.91 -5.14 3.86
CA TYR A 9 1.42 -5.03 2.47
C TYR A 9 2.40 -4.31 1.54
N PHE A 10 3.20 -3.38 2.08
CA PHE A 10 4.15 -2.59 1.30
C PHE A 10 5.55 -2.66 1.87
N ARG A 11 6.52 -2.79 0.98
CA ARG A 11 7.94 -2.71 1.32
C ARG A 11 8.62 -1.63 0.48
N VAL A 12 9.33 -0.72 1.13
CA VAL A 12 10.10 0.33 0.47
C VAL A 12 11.60 -0.06 0.52
N PRO A 13 12.15 -0.63 -0.57
CA PRO A 13 13.57 -0.95 -0.60
C PRO A 13 14.43 0.31 -0.54
N LYS A 14 15.66 0.19 -0.03
CA LYS A 14 16.62 1.31 0.05
C LYS A 14 16.92 1.95 -1.31
N ARG A 15 16.71 1.22 -2.40
CA ARG A 15 16.81 1.69 -3.79
C ARG A 15 15.74 1.02 -4.61
N GLY A 16 15.07 1.78 -5.48
CA GLY A 16 14.09 1.25 -6.42
C GLY A 16 12.67 1.73 -6.15
N LYS A 17 11.71 0.97 -6.65
CA LYS A 17 10.27 1.22 -6.48
C LYS A 17 9.77 0.45 -5.25
N VAL A 18 8.65 0.92 -4.70
CA VAL A 18 7.91 0.18 -3.67
C VAL A 18 7.50 -1.20 -4.21
N GLU A 19 7.60 -2.20 -3.35
CA GLU A 19 7.20 -3.57 -3.61
C GLU A 19 5.87 -3.82 -2.90
N ILE A 20 4.94 -4.47 -3.60
CA ILE A 20 3.65 -4.90 -3.04
C ILE A 20 3.86 -6.34 -2.56
N LEU A 21 3.71 -6.57 -1.26
CA LEU A 21 3.85 -7.89 -0.64
C LEU A 21 2.57 -8.71 -0.81
N ASP A 22 1.43 -8.06 -0.64
CA ASP A 22 0.10 -8.63 -0.86
C ASP A 22 -0.78 -7.61 -1.58
N SER A 23 -1.26 -8.00 -2.76
CA SER A 23 -2.10 -7.16 -3.63
C SER A 23 -3.59 -7.31 -3.35
N GLU A 24 -3.99 -8.31 -2.57
CA GLU A 24 -5.38 -8.60 -2.22
C GLU A 24 -5.53 -8.58 -0.69
N PRO A 25 -5.30 -7.40 -0.06
CA PRO A 25 -5.42 -7.27 1.38
C PRO A 25 -6.85 -7.60 1.83
N PRO A 26 -7.01 -8.25 3.00
CA PRO A 26 -8.31 -8.49 3.59
C PRO A 26 -9.00 -7.16 3.97
N GLU A 27 -10.32 -7.20 4.12
CA GLU A 27 -11.14 -5.98 4.36
C GLU A 27 -10.77 -5.25 5.66
N ASP A 28 -10.27 -5.97 6.66
CA ASP A 28 -9.79 -5.40 7.92
C ASP A 28 -8.50 -4.56 7.77
N ALA A 29 -7.72 -4.83 6.73
CA ALA A 29 -6.52 -4.07 6.39
C ALA A 29 -6.79 -2.92 5.41
N ARG A 30 -8.04 -2.78 4.93
CA ARG A 30 -8.41 -1.74 3.96
C ARG A 30 -8.11 -0.33 4.47
N ASP A 31 -8.42 -0.04 5.73
CA ASP A 31 -8.10 1.24 6.37
C ASP A 31 -6.58 1.53 6.39
N GLU A 32 -5.77 0.50 6.60
CA GLU A 32 -4.32 0.61 6.66
C GLU A 32 -3.73 0.91 5.27
N VAL A 33 -4.24 0.20 4.26
CA VAL A 33 -3.87 0.37 2.86
C VAL A 33 -4.30 1.73 2.32
N GLU A 34 -5.50 2.20 2.65
CA GLU A 34 -5.99 3.54 2.28
C GLU A 34 -5.11 4.65 2.87
N ARG A 35 -4.78 4.55 4.17
CA ARG A 35 -3.82 5.49 4.80
C ARG A 35 -2.45 5.45 4.14
N ALA A 36 -1.95 4.25 3.81
CA ALA A 36 -0.65 4.09 3.14
C ALA A 36 -0.60 4.82 1.78
N VAL A 37 -1.69 4.76 1.01
CA VAL A 37 -1.82 5.45 -0.28
C VAL A 37 -1.97 6.96 -0.10
N GLU A 38 -2.81 7.42 0.84
CA GLU A 38 -3.02 8.85 1.12
C GLU A 38 -1.74 9.53 1.62
N MET A 39 -1.00 8.86 2.50
CA MET A 39 0.24 9.35 3.09
C MET A 39 1.46 9.16 2.17
N CYS A 40 1.26 8.75 0.91
CA CYS A 40 2.34 8.59 -0.06
C CYS A 40 2.72 9.95 -0.68
N PRO A 41 3.90 10.52 -0.34
CA PRO A 41 4.27 11.87 -0.78
C PRO A 41 4.47 11.97 -2.30
N THR A 42 4.78 10.86 -2.95
CA THR A 42 4.98 10.79 -4.40
C THR A 42 3.75 10.29 -5.15
N GLN A 43 2.64 10.01 -4.45
CA GLN A 43 1.41 9.43 -5.01
C GLN A 43 1.69 8.23 -5.94
N ALA A 44 2.59 7.34 -5.52
CA ALA A 44 3.06 6.23 -6.34
C ALA A 44 2.13 5.00 -6.30
N LEU A 45 1.18 4.97 -5.37
CA LEU A 45 0.25 3.87 -5.15
C LEU A 45 -1.17 4.27 -5.55
N LEU A 46 -1.94 3.28 -6.00
CA LEU A 46 -3.35 3.43 -6.33
C LEU A 46 -4.08 2.16 -5.88
N ILE A 47 -5.22 2.34 -5.23
CA ILE A 47 -6.13 1.24 -4.90
C ILE A 47 -7.07 1.05 -6.09
N LYS A 48 -7.16 -0.19 -6.58
CA LYS A 48 -8.16 -0.58 -7.58
C LYS A 48 -9.09 -1.59 -6.93
N GLU A 49 -10.38 -1.26 -6.91
CA GLU A 49 -11.40 -2.21 -6.49
C GLU A 49 -11.60 -3.24 -7.60
N THR A 50 -11.31 -4.50 -7.30
CA THR A 50 -11.54 -5.61 -8.22
C THR A 50 -12.90 -6.22 -7.89
N GLY A 51 -13.97 -5.52 -8.27
CA GLY A 51 -15.35 -5.99 -8.10
C GLY A 51 -16.17 -5.65 -9.34
N ASP A 52 -16.63 -6.71 -10.02
CA ASP A 52 -17.53 -6.82 -11.21
C ASP A 52 -17.54 -5.68 -12.25
#